data_AF-W5PFK9-F1
#
_entry.id   AF-W5PFK9-F1
#
_cell.length_a   1.000
_cell.length_b   1.000
_cell.length_c   1.000
_cell.angle_alpha   90.00
_cell.angle_beta   90.00
_cell.angle_gamma   90.00
#
_symmetry.space_group_name_H-M   'P 1'
#
loop_
_entity.id
_entity.type
_entity.pdbx_description
1 polymer ?
#
loop_
_entity_poly.entity_id
_entity_poly.type
_entity_poly.pdbx_seq_one_letter_code
_entity_poly.pdbx_strand_id
1 'polypeptide(L)' 'MLRLALTVRLLQAPPGGWVVPKAHITAKPAKTPTSPKTQEQAIALSATFLSFLLPAGWVLYHLDHYKKSSAA' A
#
# COMPACT_ATOMS: atom_id res chain seq x y z
N MET A 1 5.04 17.45 18.91
CA MET A 1 6.08 17.00 17.95
C MET A 1 6.62 15.59 18.21
N LEU A 2 6.55 15.07 19.45
CA LEU A 2 7.04 13.73 19.81
C LEU A 2 6.28 12.55 19.14
N ARG A 3 4.98 12.71 18.83
CA ARG A 3 4.15 11.66 18.21
C ARG A 3 4.54 11.34 16.76
N LEU A 4 4.94 12.34 15.98
CA LEU A 4 5.29 12.15 14.57
C LEU A 4 6.64 11.42 14.42
N ALA A 5 7.58 11.71 15.31
CA ALA A 5 8.88 11.04 15.34
C ALA A 5 8.75 9.53 15.65
N LEU A 6 7.81 9.16 16.53
CA LEU A 6 7.55 7.76 16.89
C LEU A 6 6.92 6.98 15.72
N THR A 7 5.93 7.57 15.02
CA THR A 7 5.29 6.92 13.87
C THR A 7 6.23 6.74 12.70
N VAL A 8 7.14 7.71 12.46
CA VAL A 8 8.18 7.58 11.43
C VAL A 8 9.20 6.50 11.82
N ARG A 9 9.58 6.39 13.09
CA ARG A 9 10.47 5.31 13.56
C ARG A 9 9.86 3.91 13.45
N LEU A 10 8.55 3.77 13.63
CA LEU A 10 7.86 2.49 13.39
C LEU A 10 7.86 2.11 11.91
N LEU A 11 7.67 3.08 11.02
CA LEU A 11 7.71 2.86 9.58
C LEU A 11 9.13 2.57 9.05
N GLN A 12 10.15 3.14 9.71
CA GLN A 12 11.56 2.94 9.41
C GLN A 12 12.20 1.77 10.16
N ALA A 13 11.46 1.12 11.06
CA ALA A 13 11.94 -0.07 11.73
C ALA A 13 12.21 -1.14 10.64
N PRO A 14 13.43 -1.70 10.56
CA PRO A 14 13.68 -2.79 9.63
C PRO A 14 12.67 -3.91 9.95
N PRO A 15 12.09 -4.59 8.96
CA PRO A 15 11.36 -5.83 9.19
C PRO A 15 12.32 -6.98 9.58
N GLY A 16 13.28 -6.69 10.46
CA GLY A 16 14.30 -7.60 10.99
C GLY A 16 13.77 -8.52 12.09
N GLY A 17 12.44 -8.63 12.23
CA GLY A 17 11.86 -9.78 12.88
C GLY A 17 11.97 -10.94 11.91
N TRP A 18 13.00 -11.77 12.05
CA TRP A 18 12.92 -13.14 11.55
C TRP A 18 11.60 -13.71 12.06
N VAL A 19 10.63 -13.88 11.16
CA VAL A 19 9.41 -14.63 11.45
C VAL A 19 9.88 -16.07 11.64
N VAL A 20 10.25 -16.41 12.87
CA VAL A 20 10.51 -17.81 13.24
C VAL A 20 9.18 -18.53 13.00
N PRO A 21 9.16 -19.56 12.13
CA PRO A 21 7.94 -20.29 11.86
C PRO A 21 7.38 -20.84 13.17
N LYS A 22 6.25 -20.27 13.63
CA LYS A 22 5.59 -20.71 14.87
C LYS A 22 4.90 -22.09 14.70
N ALA A 23 4.75 -22.52 13.44
CA ALA A 23 4.48 -23.88 13.02
C ALA A 23 5.69 -24.39 12.23
N HIS A 24 5.94 -25.70 12.19
CA HIS A 24 7.02 -26.36 11.42
C HIS A 24 6.84 -26.23 9.88
N ILE A 25 6.48 -25.05 9.40
CA ILE A 25 6.28 -24.70 8.00
C ILE A 25 7.58 -24.05 7.55
N THR A 26 8.38 -24.81 6.81
CA THR A 26 9.54 -24.28 6.12
C THR A 26 9.15 -23.98 4.67
N ALA A 27 9.70 -22.90 4.12
CA ALA A 27 9.49 -22.52 2.73
C ALA A 27 10.83 -22.51 2.01
N LYS A 28 10.82 -22.87 0.72
CA LYS A 28 11.98 -22.67 -0.15
C LYS A 28 12.16 -21.16 -0.38
N PRO A 29 13.39 -20.67 -0.60
CA PRO A 29 13.63 -19.28 -0.96
C PRO A 29 12.81 -18.85 -2.18
N ALA A 30 12.43 -17.57 -2.24
CA ALA A 30 11.71 -17.02 -3.37
C ALA A 30 12.51 -17.22 -4.66
N LYS A 31 11.88 -17.84 -5.67
CA LYS A 31 12.50 -18.06 -6.99
C LYS A 31 12.82 -16.73 -7.70
N THR A 32 11.95 -15.74 -7.49
CA THR A 32 12.08 -14.37 -7.98
C THR A 32 11.79 -13.42 -6.83
N PRO A 33 12.80 -13.04 -6.03
CA PRO A 33 12.58 -12.25 -4.83
C PRO A 33 12.11 -10.85 -5.19
N THR A 34 10.89 -10.51 -4.80
CA THR A 34 10.37 -9.14 -4.92
C THR A 34 11.05 -8.27 -3.87
N SER A 35 12.15 -7.61 -4.25
CA SER A 35 13.03 -6.98 -3.28
C SER A 35 12.54 -5.57 -2.90
N PRO A 36 12.62 -5.19 -1.62
CA PRO A 36 12.45 -3.80 -1.22
C PRO A 36 13.52 -2.87 -1.81
N LYS A 37 14.72 -3.39 -2.08
CA LYS A 37 15.86 -2.61 -2.62
C LYS A 37 15.65 -2.17 -4.06
N THR A 38 14.92 -2.95 -4.84
CA THR A 38 14.54 -2.67 -6.23
C THR A 38 13.18 -1.97 -6.33
N GLN A 39 12.60 -1.54 -5.20
CA GLN A 39 11.33 -0.81 -5.09
C GLN A 39 10.09 -1.53 -5.65
N GLU A 40 10.21 -2.79 -6.09
CA GLU A 40 9.12 -3.55 -6.72
C GLU A 40 7.87 -3.66 -5.83
N GLN A 41 8.07 -3.85 -4.52
CA GLN A 41 6.96 -3.90 -3.57
C GLN A 41 6.25 -2.54 -3.43
N ALA A 42 7.01 -1.44 -3.42
CA ALA A 42 6.43 -0.10 -3.32
C ALA A 42 5.63 0.25 -4.58
N ILE A 43 6.13 -0.14 -5.76
CA ILE A 43 5.43 0.04 -7.04
C ILE A 43 4.14 -0.78 -7.05
N ALA A 44 4.21 -2.07 -6.72
CA ALA A 44 3.04 -2.94 -6.71
C ALA A 44 1.96 -2.45 -5.74
N LEU A 45 2.35 -2.04 -4.53
CA LEU A 45 1.43 -1.51 -3.54
C LEU A 45 0.79 -0.19 -4.00
N SER A 46 1.59 0.72 -4.53
CA SER A 46 1.10 2.01 -5.04
C SER A 46 0.15 1.83 -6.22
N ALA A 47 0.51 0.97 -7.18
CA ALA A 47 -0.33 0.63 -8.32
C ALA A 47 -1.66 0.01 -7.88
N THR A 48 -1.62 -0.87 -6.88
CA THR A 48 -2.83 -1.47 -6.29
C THR A 48 -3.73 -0.40 -5.67
N PHE A 49 -3.18 0.54 -4.92
CA PHE A 49 -4.01 1.61 -4.33
C PHE A 49 -4.61 2.53 -5.40
N LEU A 50 -3.78 2.95 -6.36
CA LEU A 50 -4.21 3.84 -7.43
C LEU A 50 -5.29 3.21 -8.33
N SER A 51 -5.21 1.90 -8.58
CA SER A 51 -6.19 1.23 -9.44
C SER A 51 -7.62 1.26 -8.88
N PHE A 52 -7.78 1.26 -7.55
CA PHE A 52 -9.09 1.41 -6.90
C PHE A 52 -9.44 2.87 -6.64
N LEU A 53 -8.49 3.67 -6.16
CA LEU A 53 -8.76 5.02 -5.70
C LEU A 53 -8.99 6.02 -6.83
N LEU A 54 -8.32 5.85 -7.98
CA LEU A 54 -8.46 6.80 -9.09
C LEU A 54 -9.87 6.76 -9.73
N PRO A 55 -10.42 5.60 -10.13
CA PRO A 55 -11.77 5.57 -10.71
C PRO A 55 -12.84 6.03 -9.71
N ALA A 56 -12.75 5.58 -8.47
CA ALA A 56 -13.67 6.00 -7.41
C ALA A 56 -13.57 7.50 -7.13
N GLY A 57 -12.36 8.02 -7.01
CA GLY A 57 -12.09 9.44 -6.79
C GLY A 57 -12.62 10.30 -7.92
N TRP A 58 -12.49 9.85 -9.18
CA TRP A 58 -13.02 10.57 -10.33
C TRP A 58 -14.54 10.67 -10.28
N VAL A 59 -15.25 9.56 -10.00
CA VAL A 59 -16.71 9.57 -9.88
C VAL A 59 -17.16 10.49 -8.74
N LEU A 60 -16.55 10.35 -7.57
CA LEU A 60 -16.91 11.14 -6.38
C LEU A 60 -16.65 12.64 -6.60
N TYR A 61 -15.55 12.99 -7.24
CA TYR A 61 -15.21 14.38 -7.55
C TYR A 61 -16.24 15.06 -8.45
N HIS A 62 -16.83 14.30 -9.39
CA HIS A 62 -17.80 14.84 -10.36
C HIS A 62 -19.26 14.74 -9.93
N LEU A 63 -19.56 14.31 -8.69
CA LEU A 63 -20.95 14.14 -8.23
C LEU A 63 -21.80 15.41 -8.38
N ASP A 64 -21.24 16.58 -8.09
CA ASP A 64 -21.97 17.84 -8.24
C ASP A 64 -22.31 18.14 -9.71
N HIS A 65 -21.38 17.87 -10.62
CA HIS A 65 -21.60 18.01 -12.06
C HIS A 65 -22.69 17.04 -12.55
N TYR A 66 -22.63 15.77 -12.15
CA TYR A 66 -23.66 14.79 -12.52
C TYR A 66 -25.05 15.17 -11.99
N LYS A 67 -25.12 15.67 -10.76
CA LYS A 67 -26.39 16.14 -10.17
C LYS A 67 -26.98 17.30 -10.93
N LYS A 68 -26.16 18.30 -11.29
CA LYS A 68 -26.60 19.48 -12.05
C LYS A 68 -27.07 19.10 -13.45
N SER A 69 -26.33 18.22 -14.13
CA SER A 69 -26.71 17.71 -15.45
C SER A 69 -27.98 16.87 -15.44
N SER A 70 -28.32 16.22 -14.32
CA SER A 70 -29.53 15.40 -14.19
C SER A 70 -30.78 16.21 -13.82
N ALA A 71 -30.62 17.45 -13.37
CA ALA A 71 -31.72 18.32 -12.94
C ALA A 71 -32.14 19.34 -14.00
N ALA A 72 -31.40 19.42 -15.11
CA ALA A 72 -31.73 20.16 -16.32
C ALA A 72 -32.45 19.25 -17.33
#